data_AF-A0A6J6FHX5-F1
#
_entry.id   AF-A0A6J6FHX5-F1
#
_cell.length_a   1.000
_cell.length_b   1.000
_cell.length_c   1.000
_cell.angle_alpha   90.00
_cell.angle_beta   90.00
_cell.angle_gamma   90.00
#
_symmetry.space_group_name_H-M   'P 1'
#
loop_
_entity.id
_entity.type
_entity.pdbx_description
1 polymer ?
#
loop_
_entity_poly.entity_id
_entity_poly.type
_entity_poly.pdbx_seq_one_letter_code
_entity_poly.pdbx_strand_id
1 'polypeptide(L)'
;MIKRRVVALLFIVSSIAISSSELSFAAVKAGGACTKAGQSTTSSGKKFTCIKSGKKLVWDKGQVIIKPDVTPIVQTTPTPTPTPTPTPTPTPTPTPTPQLIVIPARNSATAAPVATYPRTIAIAANCSVTNSCPAPTSARIDLWEGCHAKVEATLQKQVGSNWIDVAQATGWSAIKSCDSTTPFRPFTTAAITNGTLIRWRVYAPGAWEWFSKPKEYSVEVPVSAAALAARAALDKLASEPVSTFVPTSPCQLIDQITPRRSYYTDLSAGFPKVRTRIKSYGNVKALIVPLDFTDIVGKDNPVTYFTPIAEGVNTYFNTISYGRVAFDFTILPNYVHMDFPISKYGIANTVGAGDVAGYRKAILDATNSQINYAEYEAVYFLVPKEMPMALMGWGPAITAPYQVDGGYIINGATGGADMYFNEQHGIKGATWKWMAHETGHAFGWYDEDYQHQSASLGNWGLMSQSWTNDVIEQNAWDRYLQGWLEESQVGCTSKSSLATAKVFTINALSLNNGEQKAVMIPLSNSKILVAESRRASTLDNFGRTKEGLLVYTVDMTIGQLGGGYVTIRRPGSTSPEFLDAALRQGDSVTIDGVTITVTTSTTNSDTISISSR
;
A
#
# COMPACT_ATOMS: atom_id res chain seq x y z
N MET A 1 17.07 -23.21 -47.78
CA MET A 1 17.47 -24.62 -47.55
C MET A 1 18.92 -24.66 -47.10
N ILE A 2 19.18 -24.70 -45.79
CA ILE A 2 20.50 -25.01 -45.23
C ILE A 2 20.25 -25.95 -44.04
N LYS A 3 20.59 -27.23 -44.21
CA LYS A 3 20.56 -28.27 -43.18
C LYS A 3 21.78 -28.11 -42.28
N ARG A 4 21.60 -28.00 -40.96
CA ARG A 4 22.67 -28.30 -39.99
C ARG A 4 22.16 -29.28 -38.93
N ARG A 5 23.01 -30.28 -38.73
CA ARG A 5 22.78 -31.55 -38.03
C ARG A 5 22.74 -31.34 -36.53
N VAL A 6 21.76 -31.95 -35.86
CA VAL A 6 21.71 -32.08 -34.39
C VAL A 6 22.52 -33.31 -34.00
N VAL A 7 23.52 -33.13 -33.15
CA VAL A 7 24.24 -34.21 -32.46
C VAL A 7 23.64 -34.31 -31.07
N ALA A 8 23.01 -35.45 -30.76
CA ALA A 8 22.50 -35.76 -29.44
C ALA A 8 23.65 -36.27 -28.55
N LEU A 9 23.99 -35.54 -27.48
CA LEU A 9 24.78 -36.05 -26.37
C LEU A 9 23.84 -36.61 -25.30
N LEU A 10 23.88 -37.93 -25.09
CA LEU A 10 23.32 -38.57 -23.89
C LEU A 10 24.25 -38.28 -22.71
N PHE A 11 23.75 -37.57 -21.69
CA PHE A 11 24.35 -37.55 -20.36
C PHE A 11 23.60 -38.52 -19.44
N ILE A 12 24.29 -39.59 -19.04
CA ILE A 12 23.84 -40.53 -18.01
C ILE A 12 24.11 -39.87 -16.65
N VAL A 13 23.05 -39.45 -15.95
CA VAL A 13 23.14 -38.95 -14.57
C VAL A 13 22.87 -40.11 -13.63
N SER A 14 23.93 -40.59 -12.97
CA SER A 14 23.87 -41.57 -11.89
C SER A 14 23.32 -40.91 -10.62
N SER A 15 22.24 -41.46 -10.07
CA SER A 15 21.59 -41.01 -8.84
C SER A 15 22.40 -41.44 -7.61
N ILE A 16 23.16 -40.51 -7.01
CA ILE A 16 23.74 -40.69 -5.68
C ILE A 16 22.74 -40.17 -4.65
N ALA A 17 22.14 -41.08 -3.88
CA ALA A 17 21.35 -40.75 -2.71
C ALA A 17 22.27 -40.24 -1.58
N ILE A 18 22.18 -38.96 -1.25
CA ILE A 18 22.84 -38.39 -0.07
C ILE A 18 21.84 -38.46 1.09
N SER A 19 22.02 -39.45 1.95
CA SER A 19 21.35 -39.56 3.25
C SER A 19 21.83 -38.44 4.18
N SER A 20 20.94 -37.55 4.59
CA SER A 20 21.20 -36.50 5.59
C SER A 20 21.23 -37.11 6.99
N SER A 21 22.44 -37.33 7.53
CA SER A 21 22.65 -37.64 8.94
C SER A 21 22.46 -36.37 9.79
N GLU A 22 21.48 -36.37 10.67
CA GLU A 22 21.32 -35.37 11.73
C GLU A 22 22.53 -35.42 12.68
N LEU A 23 23.29 -34.33 12.74
CA LEU A 23 24.36 -34.16 13.72
C LEU A 23 23.74 -33.71 15.05
N SER A 24 23.55 -34.65 15.97
CA SER A 24 23.28 -34.35 17.38
C SER A 24 24.51 -33.72 18.04
N PHE A 25 24.47 -32.41 18.32
CA PHE A 25 25.52 -31.74 19.10
C PHE A 25 25.42 -32.14 20.58
N ALA A 26 26.54 -32.55 21.17
CA ALA A 26 26.65 -32.88 22.58
C ALA A 26 26.36 -31.66 23.49
N ALA A 27 25.73 -31.89 24.64
CA ALA A 27 25.41 -30.86 25.63
C ALA A 27 26.67 -30.07 26.06
N VAL A 28 26.56 -28.73 26.04
CA VAL A 28 27.66 -27.80 26.33
C VAL A 28 28.00 -27.82 27.82
N LYS A 29 29.31 -27.94 28.14
CA LYS A 29 29.83 -27.95 29.52
C LYS A 29 30.74 -26.74 29.76
N ALA A 30 30.67 -26.16 30.97
CA ALA A 30 31.56 -25.08 31.40
C ALA A 30 33.04 -25.45 31.19
N GLY A 31 33.83 -24.53 30.64
CA GLY A 31 35.24 -24.75 30.32
C GLY A 31 35.51 -25.53 29.02
N GLY A 32 34.47 -26.04 28.34
CA GLY A 32 34.60 -26.67 27.03
C GLY A 32 34.98 -25.68 25.93
N ALA A 33 35.65 -26.16 24.88
CA ALA A 33 36.06 -25.31 23.77
C ALA A 33 34.84 -24.75 23.01
N CYS A 34 34.94 -23.49 22.57
CA CYS A 34 33.94 -22.83 21.74
C CYS A 34 34.62 -22.12 20.56
N THR A 35 33.88 -21.92 19.48
CA THR A 35 34.45 -21.51 18.19
C THR A 35 34.51 -20.00 18.00
N LYS A 36 33.68 -19.22 18.71
CA LYS A 36 33.60 -17.77 18.55
C LYS A 36 33.26 -17.04 19.85
N ALA A 37 34.11 -16.09 20.26
CA ALA A 37 33.86 -15.25 21.44
C ALA A 37 32.51 -14.51 21.32
N GLY A 38 31.73 -14.49 22.41
CA GLY A 38 30.40 -13.88 22.45
C GLY A 38 29.26 -14.77 21.94
N GLN A 39 29.55 -15.94 21.35
CA GLN A 39 28.52 -16.94 21.06
C GLN A 39 27.87 -17.39 22.37
N SER A 40 26.54 -17.52 22.40
CA SER A 40 25.81 -18.01 23.58
C SER A 40 24.90 -19.17 23.23
N THR A 41 24.69 -20.07 24.19
CA THR A 41 23.81 -21.24 24.07
C THR A 41 23.22 -21.61 25.43
N THR A 42 22.05 -22.25 25.42
CA THR A 42 21.34 -22.64 26.64
C THR A 42 21.40 -24.16 26.79
N SER A 43 21.91 -24.64 27.93
CA SER A 43 21.94 -26.07 28.25
C SER A 43 21.59 -26.25 29.73
N SER A 44 20.70 -27.19 30.03
CA SER A 44 20.29 -27.52 31.41
C SER A 44 19.85 -26.30 32.26
N GLY A 45 19.08 -25.38 31.68
CA GLY A 45 18.54 -24.21 32.39
C GLY A 45 19.54 -23.08 32.69
N LYS A 46 20.76 -23.16 32.12
CA LYS A 46 21.79 -22.13 32.22
C LYS A 46 22.17 -21.61 30.83
N LYS A 47 22.38 -20.30 30.71
CA LYS A 47 22.92 -19.65 29.51
C LYS A 47 24.44 -19.60 29.61
N PHE A 48 25.13 -20.26 28.70
CA PHE A 48 26.59 -20.26 28.57
C PHE A 48 27.02 -19.23 27.52
N THR A 49 28.08 -18.48 27.80
CA THR A 49 28.69 -17.54 26.86
C THR A 49 30.14 -17.93 26.59
N CYS A 50 30.53 -17.96 25.32
CA CYS A 50 31.90 -18.25 24.91
C CYS A 50 32.81 -17.05 25.23
N ILE A 51 33.75 -17.24 26.15
CA ILE A 51 34.67 -16.20 26.65
C ILE A 51 36.12 -16.57 26.37
N LYS A 52 37.00 -15.57 26.35
CA LYS A 52 38.44 -15.77 26.21
C LYS A 52 39.05 -16.07 27.57
N SER A 53 39.68 -17.24 27.71
CA SER A 53 40.44 -17.64 28.90
C SER A 53 41.88 -17.97 28.47
N GLY A 54 42.80 -17.05 28.74
CA GLY A 54 44.17 -17.12 28.20
C GLY A 54 44.22 -17.00 26.67
N LYS A 55 44.85 -17.96 26.00
CA LYS A 55 44.93 -18.05 24.52
C LYS A 55 43.79 -18.85 23.87
N LYS A 56 42.84 -19.37 24.65
CA LYS A 56 41.76 -20.24 24.16
C LYS A 56 40.38 -19.61 24.37
N LEU A 57 39.42 -20.04 23.56
CA LEU A 57 38.00 -19.71 23.71
C LEU A 57 37.29 -20.87 24.41
N VAL A 58 36.66 -20.59 25.55
CA VAL A 58 35.95 -21.58 26.36
C VAL A 58 34.58 -21.06 26.81
N TRP A 59 33.64 -21.98 27.02
CA TRP A 59 32.35 -21.65 27.62
C TRP A 59 32.54 -21.21 29.08
N ASP A 60 31.88 -20.12 29.47
CA ASP A 60 31.85 -19.64 30.85
C ASP A 60 31.13 -20.62 31.80
N LYS A 61 30.97 -20.24 33.07
CA LYS A 61 30.36 -21.13 34.08
C LYS A 61 28.84 -21.32 33.89
N GLY A 62 28.22 -20.65 32.91
CA GLY A 62 26.78 -20.65 32.69
C GLY A 62 26.04 -19.85 33.76
N GLN A 63 25.18 -18.92 33.35
CA GLN A 63 24.31 -18.17 34.25
C GLN A 63 22.92 -18.82 34.32
N VAL A 64 22.40 -19.02 35.53
CA VAL A 64 21.04 -19.55 35.73
C VAL A 64 20.04 -18.55 35.16
N ILE A 65 19.09 -19.03 34.37
CA ILE A 65 18.01 -18.20 33.83
C ILE A 65 16.99 -18.00 34.96
N ILE A 66 17.07 -16.86 35.66
CA ILE A 66 16.13 -16.52 36.73
C ILE A 66 14.83 -16.00 36.08
N LYS A 67 13.72 -16.71 36.29
CA LYS A 67 12.37 -16.24 35.98
C LYS A 67 11.99 -15.16 37.00
N PRO A 68 11.44 -13.99 36.62
CA PRO A 68 11.01 -12.99 37.59
C PRO A 68 9.92 -13.58 38.49
N ASP A 69 10.16 -13.50 39.79
CA ASP A 69 9.36 -14.05 40.87
C ASP A 69 8.21 -13.11 41.21
N VAL A 70 7.00 -13.66 41.39
CA VAL A 70 5.78 -12.91 41.68
C VAL A 70 5.70 -12.73 43.20
N THR A 71 5.72 -11.48 43.64
CA THR A 71 5.57 -11.11 45.05
C THR A 71 4.15 -11.44 45.55
N PRO A 72 3.97 -12.07 46.73
CA PRO A 72 2.64 -12.41 47.25
C PRO A 72 1.97 -11.17 47.87
N ILE A 73 0.75 -10.88 47.42
CA ILE A 73 -0.12 -9.83 47.96
C ILE A 73 -0.94 -10.41 49.10
N VAL A 74 -0.97 -9.69 50.22
CA VAL A 74 -1.71 -10.01 51.46
C VAL A 74 -3.23 -10.00 51.21
N GLN A 75 -3.89 -11.07 51.68
CA GLN A 75 -5.33 -11.29 51.63
C GLN A 75 -6.06 -10.39 52.64
N THR A 76 -6.92 -9.48 52.16
CA THR A 76 -7.92 -8.78 52.98
C THR A 76 -9.33 -9.30 52.68
N THR A 77 -10.10 -9.45 53.75
CA THR A 77 -11.45 -10.03 53.86
C THR A 77 -12.50 -9.31 53.01
N PRO A 78 -13.48 -10.00 52.38
CA PRO A 78 -14.52 -9.36 51.59
C PRO A 78 -15.63 -8.72 52.46
N THR A 79 -15.95 -7.47 52.14
CA THR A 79 -17.14 -6.72 52.60
C THR A 79 -18.35 -7.08 51.72
N PRO A 80 -19.58 -7.19 52.26
CA PRO A 80 -20.75 -7.61 51.48
C PRO A 80 -21.16 -6.59 50.41
N THR A 81 -21.49 -7.10 49.23
CA THR A 81 -21.99 -6.37 48.05
C THR A 81 -23.46 -5.95 48.24
N PRO A 82 -23.85 -4.69 47.98
CA PRO A 82 -25.26 -4.29 48.00
C PRO A 82 -26.02 -4.78 46.77
N THR A 83 -27.28 -5.17 47.00
CA THR A 83 -28.27 -5.65 46.03
C THR A 83 -28.56 -4.63 44.92
N PRO A 84 -28.66 -5.04 43.64
CA PRO A 84 -28.97 -4.12 42.54
C PRO A 84 -30.44 -3.67 42.52
N THR A 85 -30.63 -2.36 42.38
CA THR A 85 -31.92 -1.69 42.08
C THR A 85 -32.30 -1.91 40.62
N PRO A 86 -33.59 -2.13 40.27
CA PRO A 86 -34.02 -2.35 38.89
C PRO A 86 -33.81 -1.13 38.00
N THR A 87 -33.23 -1.36 36.81
CA THR A 87 -33.02 -0.37 35.75
C THR A 87 -34.33 -0.07 35.01
N PRO A 88 -34.67 1.20 34.73
CA PRO A 88 -35.88 1.55 33.99
C PRO A 88 -35.80 1.12 32.52
N THR A 89 -36.92 0.66 32.00
CA THR A 89 -37.13 0.23 30.60
C THR A 89 -36.91 1.40 29.63
N PRO A 90 -36.13 1.22 28.54
CA PRO A 90 -35.91 2.28 27.56
C PRO A 90 -37.17 2.56 26.72
N THR A 91 -37.54 3.84 26.65
CA THR A 91 -38.54 4.39 25.73
C THR A 91 -38.08 4.22 24.28
N PRO A 92 -38.96 3.83 23.32
CA PRO A 92 -38.58 3.66 21.92
C PRO A 92 -38.12 4.98 21.30
N THR A 93 -36.88 4.99 20.83
CA THR A 93 -36.30 6.05 19.99
C THR A 93 -37.03 6.11 18.64
N PRO A 94 -37.48 7.30 18.18
CA PRO A 94 -38.14 7.42 16.88
C PRO A 94 -37.21 6.97 15.76
N THR A 95 -37.74 6.12 14.87
CA THR A 95 -37.06 5.66 13.65
C THR A 95 -36.72 6.87 12.77
N PRO A 96 -35.43 7.09 12.43
CA PRO A 96 -35.06 8.19 11.54
C PRO A 96 -35.66 7.94 10.15
N THR A 97 -36.50 8.89 9.71
CA THR A 97 -36.95 9.01 8.32
C THR A 97 -35.72 9.05 7.42
N PRO A 98 -35.66 8.26 6.32
CA PRO A 98 -34.53 8.29 5.40
C PRO A 98 -34.38 9.70 4.82
N GLN A 99 -33.39 10.44 5.33
CA GLN A 99 -32.94 11.64 4.66
C GLN A 99 -32.26 11.20 3.37
N LEU A 100 -32.75 11.72 2.24
CA LEU A 100 -32.02 11.74 1.00
C LEU A 100 -30.63 12.33 1.27
N ILE A 101 -29.61 11.48 1.25
CA ILE A 101 -28.22 11.91 1.24
C ILE A 101 -28.01 12.59 -0.10
N VAL A 102 -28.17 13.90 -0.14
CA VAL A 102 -27.63 14.73 -1.21
C VAL A 102 -26.11 14.66 -1.03
N ILE A 103 -25.43 13.90 -1.89
CA ILE A 103 -23.98 13.92 -1.99
C ILE A 103 -23.63 15.20 -2.77
N PRO A 104 -23.15 16.29 -2.14
CA PRO A 104 -22.69 17.43 -2.90
C PRO A 104 -21.49 17.01 -3.76
N ALA A 105 -21.37 17.57 -4.97
CA ALA A 105 -20.12 17.56 -5.72
C ALA A 105 -19.06 18.20 -4.81
N ARG A 106 -18.12 17.39 -4.30
CA ARG A 106 -17.20 17.76 -3.20
C ARG A 106 -16.09 18.71 -3.66
N ASN A 107 -16.44 19.96 -3.96
CA ASN A 107 -15.49 21.06 -4.21
C ASN A 107 -15.59 22.19 -3.16
N SER A 108 -16.26 21.99 -2.02
CA SER A 108 -16.23 22.93 -0.89
C SER A 108 -15.60 22.27 0.33
N ALA A 109 -14.31 22.53 0.54
CA ALA A 109 -13.46 21.88 1.54
C ALA A 109 -13.49 22.54 2.94
N THR A 110 -14.41 23.46 3.22
CA THR A 110 -14.53 24.10 4.55
C THR A 110 -14.99 23.15 5.67
N ALA A 111 -15.31 21.89 5.36
CA ALA A 111 -15.70 20.85 6.31
C ALA A 111 -14.96 19.51 6.13
N ALA A 112 -13.89 19.46 5.33
CA ALA A 112 -13.15 18.21 5.14
C ALA A 112 -12.33 17.87 6.40
N PRO A 113 -12.38 16.63 6.92
CA PRO A 113 -11.64 16.27 8.12
C PRO A 113 -10.13 16.38 7.88
N VAL A 114 -9.44 17.11 8.75
CA VAL A 114 -7.97 17.07 8.86
C VAL A 114 -7.56 15.66 9.28
N ALA A 115 -6.53 15.11 8.66
CA ALA A 115 -6.05 13.78 9.03
C ALA A 115 -5.38 13.82 10.41
N THR A 116 -5.54 12.76 11.20
CA THR A 116 -4.81 12.64 12.47
C THR A 116 -3.35 12.29 12.16
N TYR A 117 -2.38 13.08 12.67
CA TYR A 117 -0.95 12.92 12.40
C TYR A 117 -0.07 13.36 13.60
N PRO A 118 1.07 12.71 13.88
CA PRO A 118 1.54 11.44 13.31
C PRO A 118 0.71 10.26 13.84
N ARG A 119 0.51 9.23 13.02
CA ARG A 119 -0.16 7.99 13.42
C ARG A 119 0.87 6.89 13.63
N THR A 120 0.63 6.07 14.65
CA THR A 120 1.47 4.92 14.97
C THR A 120 1.32 3.86 13.88
N ILE A 121 2.43 3.37 13.35
CA ILE A 121 2.45 2.20 12.47
C ILE A 121 2.00 0.99 13.28
N ALA A 122 0.95 0.32 12.80
CA ALA A 122 0.44 -0.87 13.45
C ALA A 122 1.26 -2.08 12.98
N ILE A 123 1.71 -2.89 13.94
CA ILE A 123 2.23 -4.22 13.66
C ILE A 123 1.04 -5.17 13.66
N ALA A 124 0.88 -5.96 12.60
CA ALA A 124 -0.18 -6.98 12.58
C ALA A 124 0.07 -8.02 13.70
N ALA A 125 -0.75 -7.97 14.76
CA ALA A 125 -0.55 -8.74 15.99
C ALA A 125 -0.71 -10.27 15.81
N ASN A 126 -1.26 -10.72 14.68
CA ASN A 126 -1.56 -12.13 14.43
C ASN A 126 -0.47 -12.90 13.68
N CYS A 127 0.65 -12.25 13.33
CA CYS A 127 1.76 -12.89 12.63
C CYS A 127 3.07 -12.86 13.44
N SER A 128 3.04 -12.41 14.70
CA SER A 128 4.23 -12.40 15.53
C SER A 128 4.45 -13.77 16.17
N VAL A 129 5.52 -14.46 15.69
CA VAL A 129 6.39 -15.47 16.33
C VAL A 129 6.49 -16.76 15.49
N THR A 130 7.67 -16.96 14.89
CA THR A 130 8.13 -18.05 13.98
C THR A 130 7.82 -17.82 12.49
N ASN A 131 8.71 -18.27 11.59
CA ASN A 131 8.61 -18.16 10.11
C ASN A 131 7.46 -19.02 9.50
N SER A 132 6.30 -18.92 10.12
CA SER A 132 5.02 -19.51 9.75
C SER A 132 4.01 -18.77 10.60
N CYS A 133 2.99 -18.14 10.00
CA CYS A 133 1.86 -17.62 10.77
C CYS A 133 1.25 -18.78 11.57
N PRO A 134 1.38 -18.83 12.91
CA PRO A 134 0.60 -19.77 13.70
C PRO A 134 -0.85 -19.28 13.64
N ALA A 135 -1.78 -20.23 13.58
CA ALA A 135 -3.20 -19.93 13.50
C ALA A 135 -3.62 -18.89 14.56
N PRO A 136 -4.30 -17.79 14.17
CA PRO A 136 -5.04 -16.97 15.11
C PRO A 136 -5.94 -17.88 15.94
N THR A 137 -6.06 -17.55 17.23
CA THR A 137 -7.03 -18.11 18.18
C THR A 137 -8.27 -18.65 17.48
N SER A 138 -8.42 -19.97 17.52
CA SER A 138 -9.47 -20.84 17.00
C SER A 138 -10.54 -20.12 16.15
N ALA A 139 -10.18 -19.74 14.93
CA ALA A 139 -11.17 -19.30 13.95
C ALA A 139 -12.25 -20.38 13.78
N ARG A 140 -13.47 -19.94 13.51
CA ARG A 140 -14.59 -20.83 13.23
C ARG A 140 -14.27 -21.63 11.98
N ILE A 141 -14.41 -22.95 12.07
CA ILE A 141 -14.18 -23.91 11.00
C ILE A 141 -15.55 -24.47 10.65
N ASP A 142 -16.11 -24.09 9.50
CA ASP A 142 -17.35 -24.66 8.99
C ASP A 142 -17.06 -25.88 8.10
N LEU A 143 -18.00 -26.81 8.01
CA LEU A 143 -18.03 -27.77 6.91
C LEU A 143 -18.27 -27.04 5.59
N TRP A 144 -17.47 -27.31 4.56
CA TRP A 144 -17.50 -26.60 3.27
C TRP A 144 -18.37 -27.26 2.20
N GLU A 145 -18.80 -28.50 2.39
CA GLU A 145 -19.57 -29.25 1.40
C GLU A 145 -20.72 -30.04 2.03
N GLY A 146 -21.61 -30.54 1.18
CA GLY A 146 -22.77 -31.31 1.62
C GLY A 146 -23.86 -30.48 2.28
N CYS A 147 -24.95 -31.16 2.61
CA CYS A 147 -26.13 -30.67 3.32
C CYS A 147 -26.49 -31.77 4.32
N HIS A 148 -26.64 -31.42 5.59
CA HIS A 148 -26.75 -32.39 6.67
C HIS A 148 -27.87 -32.03 7.64
N ALA A 149 -28.47 -33.05 8.24
CA ALA A 149 -29.26 -32.87 9.46
C ALA A 149 -28.34 -32.59 10.65
N LYS A 150 -28.89 -32.03 11.74
CA LYS A 150 -28.15 -31.84 12.99
C LYS A 150 -27.94 -33.18 13.68
N VAL A 151 -26.79 -33.79 13.45
CA VAL A 151 -26.37 -35.08 14.05
C VAL A 151 -25.02 -34.90 14.75
N GLU A 152 -24.29 -35.99 15.04
CA GLU A 152 -22.93 -35.86 15.56
C GLU A 152 -21.98 -35.44 14.45
N ALA A 153 -21.04 -34.54 14.76
CA ALA A 153 -20.05 -34.10 13.81
C ALA A 153 -18.73 -33.77 14.50
N THR A 154 -17.63 -34.30 13.96
CA THR A 154 -16.29 -34.14 14.51
C THR A 154 -15.34 -33.70 13.41
N LEU A 155 -14.57 -32.66 13.68
CA LEU A 155 -13.47 -32.24 12.83
C LEU A 155 -12.27 -33.16 13.08
N GLN A 156 -11.65 -33.63 12.00
CA GLN A 156 -10.46 -34.48 12.02
C GLN A 156 -9.29 -33.79 11.34
N LYS A 157 -8.06 -34.05 11.82
CA LYS A 157 -6.81 -33.70 11.13
C LYS A 157 -6.05 -34.95 10.73
N GLN A 158 -5.28 -34.86 9.65
CA GLN A 158 -4.39 -35.93 9.23
C GLN A 158 -3.06 -35.88 10.00
N VAL A 159 -2.62 -37.03 10.51
CA VAL A 159 -1.29 -37.23 11.13
C VAL A 159 -0.72 -38.54 10.58
N GLY A 160 0.28 -38.44 9.70
CA GLY A 160 0.76 -39.57 8.91
C GLY A 160 -0.34 -40.12 8.00
N SER A 161 -0.60 -41.43 8.09
CA SER A 161 -1.70 -42.09 7.37
C SER A 161 -3.04 -42.07 8.12
N ASN A 162 -3.07 -41.53 9.36
CA ASN A 162 -4.24 -41.62 10.24
C ASN A 162 -5.00 -40.28 10.32
N TRP A 163 -6.31 -40.37 10.56
CA TRP A 163 -7.18 -39.23 10.85
C TRP A 163 -7.52 -39.21 12.33
N ILE A 164 -7.27 -38.08 12.98
CA ILE A 164 -7.45 -37.90 14.43
C ILE A 164 -8.52 -36.86 14.67
N ASP A 165 -9.51 -37.18 15.50
CA ASP A 165 -10.53 -36.24 15.99
C ASP A 165 -9.86 -35.11 16.78
N VAL A 166 -10.15 -33.86 16.40
CA VAL A 166 -9.55 -32.67 17.03
C VAL A 166 -10.57 -31.76 17.71
N ALA A 167 -11.82 -31.75 17.25
CA ALA A 167 -12.89 -30.99 17.91
C ALA A 167 -14.27 -31.52 17.52
N GLN A 168 -15.19 -31.59 18.48
CA GLN A 168 -16.61 -31.80 18.18
C GLN A 168 -17.23 -30.52 17.62
N ALA A 169 -18.27 -30.64 16.80
CA ALA A 169 -19.07 -29.53 16.35
C ALA A 169 -19.65 -28.78 17.55
N THR A 170 -19.45 -27.46 17.59
CA THR A 170 -20.01 -26.59 18.64
C THR A 170 -21.31 -25.93 18.19
N GLY A 171 -21.65 -26.02 16.90
CA GLY A 171 -22.91 -25.54 16.38
C GLY A 171 -23.15 -25.89 14.91
N TRP A 172 -24.24 -25.34 14.36
CA TRP A 172 -24.72 -25.64 13.00
C TRP A 172 -25.21 -24.38 12.28
N SER A 173 -24.75 -24.18 11.04
CA SER A 173 -25.16 -23.12 10.11
C SER A 173 -26.34 -23.56 9.27
N ALA A 174 -27.36 -22.72 9.10
CA ALA A 174 -28.40 -22.95 8.10
C ALA A 174 -27.92 -22.50 6.72
N ILE A 175 -28.02 -23.38 5.73
CA ILE A 175 -27.55 -23.14 4.36
C ILE A 175 -28.75 -23.08 3.42
N LYS A 176 -28.99 -21.89 2.85
CA LYS A 176 -30.20 -21.62 2.04
C LYS A 176 -30.30 -22.46 0.77
N SER A 177 -29.17 -22.92 0.22
CA SER A 177 -29.14 -23.79 -0.96
C SER A 177 -29.38 -25.27 -0.65
N CYS A 178 -29.41 -25.67 0.62
CA CYS A 178 -29.71 -27.04 1.02
C CYS A 178 -31.22 -27.31 1.02
N ASP A 179 -31.60 -28.58 0.82
CA ASP A 179 -32.99 -29.00 0.95
C ASP A 179 -33.52 -28.80 2.39
N SER A 180 -34.83 -28.74 2.52
CA SER A 180 -35.50 -28.48 3.81
C SER A 180 -35.32 -29.60 4.83
N THR A 181 -34.89 -30.80 4.41
CA THR A 181 -34.70 -31.96 5.29
C THR A 181 -33.29 -32.05 5.89
N THR A 182 -32.29 -31.50 5.21
CA THR A 182 -30.89 -31.45 5.64
C THR A 182 -30.28 -30.05 5.51
N PRO A 183 -30.91 -28.98 6.05
CA PRO A 183 -30.53 -27.61 5.69
C PRO A 183 -29.27 -27.09 6.41
N PHE A 184 -28.47 -27.96 7.05
CA PHE A 184 -27.41 -27.52 7.96
C PHE A 184 -26.00 -27.99 7.61
N ARG A 185 -25.02 -27.25 8.11
CA ARG A 185 -23.60 -27.64 8.15
C ARG A 185 -23.02 -27.40 9.54
N PRO A 186 -22.24 -28.34 10.11
CA PRO A 186 -21.63 -28.16 11.41
C PRO A 186 -20.49 -27.13 11.34
N PHE A 187 -20.21 -26.51 12.48
CA PHE A 187 -19.01 -25.72 12.68
C PHE A 187 -18.41 -26.00 14.06
N THR A 188 -17.12 -25.72 14.19
CA THR A 188 -16.40 -25.77 15.46
C THR A 188 -15.30 -24.71 15.51
N THR A 189 -14.55 -24.69 16.60
CA THR A 189 -13.32 -23.90 16.78
C THR A 189 -12.24 -24.85 17.24
N ALA A 190 -11.11 -24.93 16.53
CA ALA A 190 -10.00 -25.80 16.89
C ALA A 190 -8.65 -25.13 16.61
N ALA A 191 -7.66 -25.41 17.46
CA ALA A 191 -6.28 -25.00 17.22
C ALA A 191 -5.64 -25.96 16.21
N ILE A 192 -5.67 -25.59 14.93
CA ILE A 192 -5.11 -26.37 13.82
C ILE A 192 -4.09 -25.49 13.09
N THR A 193 -2.93 -26.07 12.77
CA THR A 193 -1.88 -25.37 12.01
C THR A 193 -2.33 -25.15 10.57
N ASN A 194 -2.10 -23.96 10.01
CA ASN A 194 -2.38 -23.68 8.60
C ASN A 194 -1.65 -24.70 7.68
N GLY A 195 -2.29 -25.14 6.60
CA GLY A 195 -1.80 -26.21 5.72
C GLY A 195 -2.07 -27.64 6.23
N THR A 196 -2.60 -27.82 7.43
CA THR A 196 -2.95 -29.18 7.92
C THR A 196 -4.12 -29.74 7.10
N LEU A 197 -4.00 -30.92 6.52
CA LEU A 197 -5.14 -31.61 5.92
C LEU A 197 -6.19 -31.94 6.99
N ILE A 198 -7.40 -31.41 6.79
CA ILE A 198 -8.56 -31.62 7.64
C ILE A 198 -9.71 -32.25 6.86
N ARG A 199 -10.60 -32.91 7.59
CA ARG A 199 -11.90 -33.36 7.07
C ARG A 199 -12.93 -33.36 8.19
N TRP A 200 -14.20 -33.29 7.81
CA TRP A 200 -15.30 -33.49 8.73
C TRP A 200 -15.76 -34.93 8.70
N ARG A 201 -16.01 -35.50 9.88
CA ARG A 201 -16.78 -36.72 10.07
C ARG A 201 -18.16 -36.33 10.58
N VAL A 202 -19.21 -36.61 9.83
CA VAL A 202 -20.61 -36.38 10.22
C VAL A 202 -21.27 -37.74 10.34
N TYR A 203 -21.92 -38.04 11.47
CA TYR A 203 -22.37 -39.39 11.75
C TYR A 203 -23.59 -39.43 12.69
N ALA A 204 -24.32 -40.53 12.60
CA ALA A 204 -25.31 -40.93 13.59
C ALA A 204 -24.78 -42.19 14.29
N PRO A 205 -24.48 -42.14 15.60
CA PRO A 205 -23.89 -43.26 16.32
C PRO A 205 -24.67 -44.57 16.10
N GLY A 206 -23.98 -45.61 15.64
CA GLY A 206 -24.57 -46.94 15.40
C GLY A 206 -25.42 -47.07 14.14
N ALA A 207 -25.56 -46.03 13.32
CA ALA A 207 -26.34 -46.06 12.08
C ALA A 207 -25.48 -45.87 10.83
N TRP A 208 -24.79 -44.73 10.73
CA TRP A 208 -23.98 -44.38 9.56
C TRP A 208 -22.93 -43.32 9.88
N GLU A 209 -21.90 -43.23 9.05
CA GLU A 209 -20.92 -42.15 9.06
C GLU A 209 -20.60 -41.69 7.65
N TRP A 210 -20.28 -40.40 7.52
CA TRP A 210 -19.89 -39.75 6.29
C TRP A 210 -18.66 -38.88 6.53
N PHE A 211 -17.78 -38.80 5.54
CA PHE A 211 -16.57 -37.99 5.60
C PHE A 211 -16.56 -36.99 4.45
N SER A 212 -16.21 -35.74 4.75
CA SER A 212 -15.92 -34.76 3.72
C SER A 212 -14.64 -35.13 2.98
N LYS A 213 -14.50 -34.64 1.75
CA LYS A 213 -13.22 -34.62 1.05
C LYS A 213 -12.17 -33.93 1.93
N PRO A 214 -10.92 -34.43 2.00
CA PRO A 214 -9.83 -33.71 2.65
C PRO A 214 -9.61 -32.32 2.03
N LYS A 215 -9.36 -31.31 2.86
CA LYS A 215 -8.96 -29.95 2.44
C LYS A 215 -7.83 -29.49 3.35
N GLU A 216 -6.87 -28.73 2.81
CA GLU A 216 -5.89 -28.05 3.65
C GLU A 216 -6.57 -26.94 4.47
N TYR A 217 -6.37 -26.96 5.78
CA TYR A 217 -6.93 -25.98 6.69
C TYR A 217 -6.22 -24.65 6.52
N SER A 218 -7.00 -23.59 6.29
CA SER A 218 -6.57 -22.21 6.41
C SER A 218 -7.56 -21.44 7.27
N VAL A 219 -7.06 -20.60 8.18
CA VAL A 219 -7.92 -19.68 8.92
C VAL A 219 -8.53 -18.72 7.92
N GLU A 220 -9.85 -18.72 7.79
CA GLU A 220 -10.58 -17.71 7.03
C GLU A 220 -10.78 -16.50 7.94
N VAL A 221 -10.21 -15.34 7.57
CA VAL A 221 -10.47 -14.08 8.25
C VAL A 221 -11.79 -13.51 7.70
N PRO A 222 -12.91 -13.55 8.44
CA PRO A 222 -14.18 -13.08 7.92
C PRO A 222 -14.10 -11.58 7.64
N VAL A 223 -14.59 -11.17 6.48
CA VAL A 223 -14.61 -9.76 6.09
C VAL A 223 -15.61 -9.02 6.99
N SER A 224 -15.15 -7.99 7.68
CA SER A 224 -16.00 -7.21 8.58
C SER A 224 -17.14 -6.51 7.82
N ALA A 225 -18.32 -6.39 8.45
CA ALA A 225 -19.47 -5.72 7.83
C ALA A 225 -19.15 -4.26 7.43
N ALA A 226 -18.26 -3.60 8.17
CA ALA A 226 -17.76 -2.26 7.85
C ALA A 226 -16.94 -2.25 6.54
N ALA A 227 -16.06 -3.25 6.35
CA ALA A 227 -15.30 -3.41 5.11
C ALA A 227 -16.22 -3.68 3.91
N LEU A 228 -17.22 -4.55 4.06
CA LEU A 228 -18.23 -4.80 3.02
C LEU A 228 -19.04 -3.54 2.67
N ALA A 229 -19.41 -2.74 3.68
CA ALA A 229 -20.13 -1.49 3.45
C ALA A 229 -19.27 -0.43 2.74
N ALA A 230 -18.00 -0.28 3.16
CA ALA A 230 -17.04 0.58 2.48
C ALA A 230 -16.83 0.15 1.02
N ARG A 231 -16.76 -1.16 0.77
CA ARG A 231 -16.65 -1.72 -0.58
C ARG A 231 -17.87 -1.43 -1.44
N ALA A 232 -19.07 -1.69 -0.91
CA ALA A 232 -20.31 -1.38 -1.63
C ALA A 232 -20.46 0.11 -1.96
N ALA A 233 -19.90 1.00 -1.13
CA ALA A 233 -19.85 2.44 -1.44
C ALA A 233 -18.92 2.73 -2.63
N LEU A 234 -17.73 2.10 -2.71
CA LEU A 234 -16.84 2.22 -3.86
C LEU A 234 -17.49 1.65 -5.13
N ASP A 235 -18.21 0.52 -5.05
CA ASP A 235 -18.84 -0.11 -6.21
C ASP A 235 -19.89 0.80 -6.86
N LYS A 236 -20.61 1.59 -6.05
CA LYS A 236 -21.52 2.63 -6.55
C LYS A 236 -20.76 3.72 -7.32
N LEU A 237 -19.64 4.20 -6.77
CA LEU A 237 -18.82 5.25 -7.40
C LEU A 237 -18.17 4.79 -8.71
N ALA A 238 -17.88 3.50 -8.86
CA ALA A 238 -17.29 2.93 -10.07
C ALA A 238 -18.23 2.96 -11.29
N SER A 239 -19.50 3.32 -11.11
CA SER A 239 -20.50 3.41 -12.19
C SER A 239 -20.83 4.84 -12.62
N GLU A 240 -20.30 5.85 -11.93
CA GLU A 240 -20.59 7.26 -12.22
C GLU A 240 -19.75 7.78 -13.40
N PRO A 241 -20.37 8.22 -14.51
CA PRO A 241 -19.63 8.75 -15.64
C PRO A 241 -19.09 10.17 -15.36
N VAL A 242 -18.01 10.54 -16.06
CA VAL A 242 -17.39 11.89 -15.95
C VAL A 242 -18.41 13.01 -16.21
N SER A 243 -19.38 12.77 -17.09
CA SER A 243 -20.46 13.71 -17.40
C SER A 243 -21.35 14.10 -16.22
N THR A 244 -21.27 13.41 -15.07
CA THR A 244 -21.99 13.79 -13.84
C THR A 244 -21.29 14.89 -13.05
N PHE A 245 -20.02 15.17 -13.33
CA PHE A 245 -19.30 16.25 -12.67
C PHE A 245 -19.70 17.60 -13.26
N VAL A 246 -20.01 18.54 -12.39
CA VAL A 246 -20.35 19.92 -12.74
C VAL A 246 -19.23 20.82 -12.22
N PRO A 247 -18.41 21.40 -13.12
CA PRO A 247 -17.41 22.39 -12.74
C PRO A 247 -18.04 23.55 -11.98
N THR A 248 -17.44 23.91 -10.85
CA THR A 248 -17.81 25.12 -10.08
C THR A 248 -16.95 26.33 -10.45
N SER A 249 -15.95 26.11 -11.29
CA SER A 249 -14.95 27.09 -11.71
C SER A 249 -14.50 26.79 -13.14
N PRO A 250 -14.18 27.82 -13.96
CA PRO A 250 -13.69 27.58 -15.31
C PRO A 250 -12.32 26.89 -15.35
N CYS A 251 -11.58 26.84 -14.23
CA CYS A 251 -10.31 26.14 -14.14
C CYS A 251 -10.45 24.64 -13.84
N GLN A 252 -11.66 24.14 -13.58
CA GLN A 252 -11.92 22.71 -13.40
C GLN A 252 -12.18 22.06 -14.76
N LEU A 253 -11.12 21.94 -15.58
CA LEU A 253 -11.23 21.29 -16.88
C LEU A 253 -11.55 19.80 -16.74
N ILE A 254 -12.47 19.34 -17.58
CA ILE A 254 -12.97 17.97 -17.57
C ILE A 254 -11.94 17.04 -18.20
N ASP A 255 -11.71 15.89 -17.56
CA ASP A 255 -10.92 14.80 -18.13
C ASP A 255 -11.55 14.27 -19.43
N GLN A 256 -10.77 14.18 -20.50
CA GLN A 256 -11.25 13.71 -21.81
C GLN A 256 -10.64 12.36 -22.22
N ILE A 257 -9.70 11.83 -21.44
CA ILE A 257 -9.05 10.54 -21.69
C ILE A 257 -9.86 9.37 -21.14
N THR A 258 -10.50 9.55 -19.99
CA THR A 258 -11.23 8.47 -19.32
C THR A 258 -12.70 8.83 -19.09
N PRO A 259 -13.48 9.00 -20.19
CA PRO A 259 -14.88 9.43 -20.10
C PRO A 259 -15.76 8.44 -19.32
N ARG A 260 -15.34 7.16 -19.25
CA ARG A 260 -15.93 6.12 -18.41
C ARG A 260 -14.99 5.85 -17.23
N ARG A 261 -15.41 6.24 -16.02
CA ARG A 261 -14.77 5.82 -14.78
C ARG A 261 -15.29 4.44 -14.42
N SER A 262 -14.39 3.50 -14.18
CA SER A 262 -14.68 2.13 -13.77
C SER A 262 -13.53 1.60 -12.92
N TYR A 263 -13.62 0.36 -12.44
CA TYR A 263 -12.50 -0.31 -11.78
C TYR A 263 -11.27 -0.51 -12.67
N TYR A 264 -11.45 -0.50 -13.98
CA TYR A 264 -10.37 -0.64 -14.97
C TYR A 264 -9.83 0.70 -15.45
N THR A 265 -10.35 1.81 -14.93
CA THR A 265 -9.85 3.13 -15.27
C THR A 265 -8.64 3.43 -14.40
N ASP A 266 -7.48 3.51 -15.02
CA ASP A 266 -6.23 3.71 -14.29
C ASP A 266 -6.17 5.11 -13.65
N LEU A 267 -6.09 6.18 -14.43
CA LEU A 267 -5.66 7.50 -13.95
C LEU A 267 -6.42 8.64 -14.69
N SER A 268 -6.22 9.90 -14.30
CA SER A 268 -6.96 11.05 -14.87
C SER A 268 -6.05 12.25 -15.19
N ALA A 269 -6.32 12.95 -16.29
CA ALA A 269 -5.71 14.25 -16.60
C ALA A 269 -6.43 15.40 -15.88
N GLY A 270 -7.75 15.27 -15.72
CA GLY A 270 -8.62 16.37 -15.28
C GLY A 270 -9.75 15.94 -14.35
N PHE A 271 -10.72 16.84 -14.17
CA PHE A 271 -11.83 16.64 -13.25
C PHE A 271 -12.94 15.74 -13.83
N PRO A 272 -13.66 15.00 -12.97
CA PRO A 272 -13.36 14.77 -11.56
C PRO A 272 -12.21 13.77 -11.43
N LYS A 273 -11.47 13.79 -10.32
CA LYS A 273 -10.60 12.67 -9.95
C LYS A 273 -11.33 11.32 -10.06
N VAL A 274 -10.62 10.25 -10.46
CA VAL A 274 -11.13 8.86 -10.40
C VAL A 274 -11.55 8.51 -8.97
N ARG A 275 -12.84 8.22 -8.77
CA ARG A 275 -13.44 8.05 -7.43
C ARG A 275 -13.14 6.71 -6.76
N THR A 276 -12.67 5.71 -7.52
CA THR A 276 -12.24 4.40 -7.00
C THR A 276 -10.80 4.42 -6.48
N ARG A 277 -10.06 5.52 -6.71
CA ARG A 277 -8.70 5.74 -6.18
C ARG A 277 -8.75 6.09 -4.69
N ILE A 278 -7.57 6.08 -4.05
CA ILE A 278 -7.43 6.43 -2.63
C ILE A 278 -8.10 7.77 -2.35
N LYS A 279 -8.87 7.87 -1.26
CA LYS A 279 -9.55 9.11 -0.87
C LYS A 279 -8.58 10.26 -0.63
N SER A 280 -9.00 11.49 -0.92
CA SER A 280 -8.15 12.68 -0.77
C SER A 280 -8.06 13.22 0.66
N TYR A 281 -8.90 12.77 1.60
CA TYR A 281 -8.99 13.35 2.93
C TYR A 281 -9.08 12.29 4.03
N GLY A 282 -8.59 12.64 5.22
CA GLY A 282 -8.57 11.78 6.40
C GLY A 282 -7.48 10.71 6.33
N ASN A 283 -7.68 9.65 7.11
CA ASN A 283 -6.70 8.58 7.28
C ASN A 283 -6.95 7.42 6.32
N VAL A 284 -5.99 7.12 5.45
CA VAL A 284 -6.01 6.01 4.49
C VAL A 284 -5.47 4.76 5.16
N LYS A 285 -6.26 3.68 5.21
CA LYS A 285 -5.76 2.39 5.72
C LYS A 285 -4.90 1.71 4.68
N ALA A 286 -3.63 1.47 4.97
CA ALA A 286 -2.69 0.85 4.05
C ALA A 286 -2.02 -0.39 4.64
N LEU A 287 -1.84 -1.44 3.84
CA LEU A 287 -1.18 -2.68 4.26
C LEU A 287 0.11 -2.88 3.47
N ILE A 288 1.21 -3.12 4.18
CA ILE A 288 2.46 -3.63 3.60
C ILE A 288 2.52 -5.13 3.86
N VAL A 289 2.62 -5.90 2.78
CA VAL A 289 2.82 -7.35 2.74
C VAL A 289 4.25 -7.60 2.24
N PRO A 290 5.21 -7.81 3.14
CA PRO A 290 6.56 -8.22 2.78
C PRO A 290 6.52 -9.63 2.20
N LEU A 291 7.17 -9.85 1.06
CA LEU A 291 7.24 -11.13 0.36
C LEU A 291 8.69 -11.59 0.29
N ASP A 292 8.91 -12.90 0.34
CA ASP A 292 10.16 -13.51 -0.09
C ASP A 292 9.89 -14.85 -0.81
N PHE A 293 10.94 -15.47 -1.36
CA PHE A 293 10.82 -16.54 -2.35
C PHE A 293 11.80 -17.67 -2.05
N THR A 294 11.59 -18.84 -2.68
CA THR A 294 12.50 -19.98 -2.52
C THR A 294 13.92 -19.69 -3.01
N ASP A 295 14.08 -18.81 -4.00
CA ASP A 295 15.38 -18.41 -4.57
C ASP A 295 15.91 -17.09 -3.96
N ILE A 296 15.06 -16.27 -3.33
CA ILE A 296 15.42 -14.98 -2.72
C ILE A 296 14.74 -14.85 -1.35
N VAL A 297 15.49 -15.12 -0.29
CA VAL A 297 14.99 -15.08 1.09
C VAL A 297 15.30 -13.73 1.74
N GLY A 298 14.30 -13.13 2.39
CA GLY A 298 14.45 -11.86 3.10
C GLY A 298 15.24 -12.02 4.40
N LYS A 299 16.19 -11.10 4.65
CA LYS A 299 17.12 -11.22 5.79
C LYS A 299 16.83 -10.27 6.93
N ASP A 300 16.24 -9.10 6.63
CA ASP A 300 15.95 -8.08 7.63
C ASP A 300 14.66 -8.39 8.41
N ASN A 301 14.48 -7.75 9.56
CA ASN A 301 13.16 -7.72 10.20
C ASN A 301 12.22 -6.82 9.38
N PRO A 302 11.09 -7.34 8.85
CA PRO A 302 10.22 -6.56 7.97
C PRO A 302 9.66 -5.30 8.61
N VAL A 303 9.24 -5.37 9.89
CA VAL A 303 8.70 -4.19 10.58
C VAL A 303 9.76 -3.11 10.63
N THR A 304 10.94 -3.42 11.20
CA THR A 304 12.00 -2.42 11.36
C THR A 304 12.47 -1.88 10.01
N TYR A 305 12.48 -2.71 8.97
CA TYR A 305 12.95 -2.31 7.64
C TYR A 305 11.94 -1.45 6.88
N PHE A 306 10.66 -1.83 6.84
CA PHE A 306 9.64 -1.11 6.07
C PHE A 306 9.01 0.08 6.80
N THR A 307 9.16 0.16 8.14
CA THR A 307 8.71 1.32 8.94
C THR A 307 9.21 2.67 8.39
N PRO A 308 10.53 2.91 8.22
CA PRO A 308 11.02 4.20 7.70
C PRO A 308 10.54 4.50 6.27
N ILE A 309 10.26 3.46 5.47
CA ILE A 309 9.71 3.62 4.12
C ILE A 309 8.26 4.13 4.23
N ALA A 310 7.44 3.48 5.05
CA ALA A 310 6.06 3.89 5.33
C ALA A 310 5.96 5.31 5.93
N GLU A 311 6.87 5.65 6.85
CA GLU A 311 6.96 7.00 7.45
C GLU A 311 7.31 8.07 6.40
N GLY A 312 8.23 7.77 5.49
CA GLY A 312 8.57 8.67 4.39
C GLY A 312 7.36 8.97 3.49
N VAL A 313 6.62 7.93 3.09
CA VAL A 313 5.38 8.07 2.30
C VAL A 313 4.33 8.87 3.06
N ASN A 314 4.07 8.55 4.33
CA ASN A 314 3.09 9.26 5.15
C ASN A 314 3.44 10.74 5.32
N THR A 315 4.71 11.04 5.61
CA THR A 315 5.22 12.41 5.76
C THR A 315 5.06 13.20 4.47
N TYR A 316 5.41 12.60 3.33
CA TYR A 316 5.28 13.22 2.01
C TYR A 316 3.85 13.64 1.73
N PHE A 317 2.90 12.70 1.78
CA PHE A 317 1.50 12.97 1.47
C PHE A 317 0.83 13.89 2.49
N ASN A 318 1.19 13.80 3.78
CA ASN A 318 0.72 14.75 4.77
C ASN A 318 1.19 16.17 4.48
N THR A 319 2.46 16.33 4.06
CA THR A 319 3.04 17.63 3.72
C THR A 319 2.37 18.26 2.49
N ILE A 320 2.31 17.54 1.36
CA ILE A 320 1.79 18.10 0.10
C ILE A 320 0.26 18.30 0.11
N SER A 321 -0.44 17.63 1.03
CA SER A 321 -1.88 17.79 1.24
C SER A 321 -2.23 18.83 2.30
N TYR A 322 -1.24 19.54 2.87
CA TYR A 322 -1.44 20.49 3.97
C TYR A 322 -2.11 19.87 5.21
N GLY A 323 -1.79 18.61 5.51
CA GLY A 323 -2.35 17.86 6.64
C GLY A 323 -3.70 17.21 6.37
N ARG A 324 -4.23 17.29 5.14
CA ARG A 324 -5.57 16.77 4.80
C ARG A 324 -5.61 15.26 4.66
N VAL A 325 -4.50 14.63 4.30
CA VAL A 325 -4.39 13.16 4.22
C VAL A 325 -3.25 12.66 5.10
N ALA A 326 -3.44 11.47 5.66
CA ALA A 326 -2.38 10.70 6.32
C ALA A 326 -2.65 9.21 6.09
N PHE A 327 -1.63 8.39 6.29
CA PHE A 327 -1.70 6.95 6.14
C PHE A 327 -1.63 6.25 7.50
N ASP A 328 -2.56 5.32 7.70
CA ASP A 328 -2.55 4.35 8.80
C ASP A 328 -1.95 3.05 8.24
N PHE A 329 -0.62 2.99 8.20
CA PHE A 329 0.10 1.80 7.70
C PHE A 329 0.04 0.66 8.72
N THR A 330 -0.29 -0.53 8.22
CA THR A 330 -0.08 -1.82 8.90
C THR A 330 1.02 -2.57 8.16
N ILE A 331 1.99 -3.10 8.90
CA ILE A 331 3.08 -3.92 8.34
C ILE A 331 2.96 -5.33 8.90
N LEU A 332 2.98 -6.34 8.02
CA LEU A 332 3.08 -7.71 8.49
C LEU A 332 4.47 -7.95 9.13
N PRO A 333 4.54 -8.57 10.31
CA PRO A 333 5.79 -8.71 11.05
C PRO A 333 6.81 -9.68 10.44
N ASN A 334 6.37 -10.56 9.53
CA ASN A 334 7.24 -11.52 8.84
C ASN A 334 7.04 -11.40 7.32
N TYR A 335 8.04 -11.86 6.58
CA TYR A 335 7.88 -12.13 5.16
C TYR A 335 6.86 -13.26 4.95
N VAL A 336 5.99 -13.09 3.96
CA VAL A 336 5.19 -14.17 3.41
C VAL A 336 6.09 -14.93 2.44
N HIS A 337 6.46 -16.15 2.84
CA HIS A 337 7.30 -17.02 2.02
C HIS A 337 6.49 -17.65 0.90
N MET A 338 6.79 -17.25 -0.34
CA MET A 338 6.18 -17.84 -1.53
C MET A 338 6.87 -19.17 -1.85
N ASP A 339 6.08 -20.20 -2.09
CA ASP A 339 6.54 -21.58 -2.37
C ASP A 339 7.10 -21.78 -3.79
N PHE A 340 7.41 -20.68 -4.47
CA PHE A 340 7.95 -20.66 -5.82
C PHE A 340 9.15 -19.71 -5.92
N PRO A 341 10.04 -19.93 -6.90
CA PRO A 341 11.09 -18.98 -7.21
C PRO A 341 10.53 -17.79 -8.00
N ILE A 342 11.00 -16.57 -7.75
CA ILE A 342 10.50 -15.37 -8.45
C ILE A 342 10.77 -15.45 -9.96
N SER A 343 11.84 -16.16 -10.36
CA SER A 343 12.18 -16.43 -11.76
C SER A 343 11.07 -17.12 -12.56
N LYS A 344 10.11 -17.79 -11.90
CA LYS A 344 8.95 -18.45 -12.53
C LYS A 344 8.13 -17.51 -13.43
N TYR A 345 8.00 -16.23 -13.07
CA TYR A 345 7.12 -15.29 -13.79
C TYR A 345 7.86 -14.37 -14.78
N GLY A 346 9.21 -14.43 -14.82
CA GLY A 346 10.00 -13.71 -15.83
C GLY A 346 9.93 -12.18 -15.79
N ILE A 347 9.79 -11.57 -14.60
CA ILE A 347 9.56 -10.12 -14.39
C ILE A 347 10.88 -9.31 -14.32
N ALA A 348 11.96 -9.81 -14.91
CA ALA A 348 13.30 -9.24 -14.73
C ALA A 348 13.56 -7.94 -15.52
N ASN A 349 13.03 -7.82 -16.74
CA ASN A 349 13.66 -6.95 -17.74
C ASN A 349 13.19 -5.49 -17.71
N THR A 350 11.88 -5.25 -17.81
CA THR A 350 11.27 -3.90 -17.87
C THR A 350 9.93 -3.91 -17.14
N VAL A 351 9.39 -2.74 -16.84
CA VAL A 351 8.08 -2.58 -16.21
C VAL A 351 7.03 -3.34 -17.02
N GLY A 352 6.28 -4.22 -16.38
CA GLY A 352 5.22 -5.01 -17.02
C GLY A 352 5.70 -6.21 -17.84
N ALA A 353 7.01 -6.52 -17.88
CA ALA A 353 7.52 -7.73 -18.52
C ALA A 353 7.10 -9.01 -17.77
N GLY A 354 6.99 -10.11 -18.52
CA GLY A 354 6.63 -11.41 -17.95
C GLY A 354 5.16 -11.51 -17.55
N ASP A 355 4.86 -12.36 -16.57
CA ASP A 355 3.51 -12.63 -16.09
C ASP A 355 3.25 -11.97 -14.72
N VAL A 356 3.19 -10.63 -14.71
CA VAL A 356 2.90 -9.83 -13.51
C VAL A 356 1.53 -10.16 -12.93
N ALA A 357 0.54 -10.43 -13.78
CA ALA A 357 -0.81 -10.78 -13.36
C ALA A 357 -0.85 -12.15 -12.66
N GLY A 358 -0.19 -13.17 -13.21
CA GLY A 358 -0.05 -14.48 -12.60
C GLY A 358 0.74 -14.44 -11.29
N TYR A 359 1.81 -13.62 -11.24
CA TYR A 359 2.55 -13.38 -10.00
C TYR A 359 1.66 -12.81 -8.89
N ARG A 360 0.93 -11.73 -9.17
CA ARG A 360 -0.03 -11.13 -8.22
C ARG A 360 -1.11 -12.12 -7.83
N LYS A 361 -1.67 -12.88 -8.79
CA LYS A 361 -2.66 -13.92 -8.50
C LYS A 361 -2.09 -14.96 -7.53
N ALA A 362 -0.86 -15.43 -7.73
CA ALA A 362 -0.24 -16.42 -6.86
C ALA A 362 0.02 -15.89 -5.43
N ILE A 363 0.37 -14.61 -5.29
CA ILE A 363 0.43 -13.96 -3.97
C ILE A 363 -0.95 -14.01 -3.31
N LEU A 364 -1.99 -13.56 -4.01
CA LEU A 364 -3.35 -13.52 -3.47
C LEU A 364 -3.88 -14.91 -3.14
N ASP A 365 -3.65 -15.91 -3.98
CA ASP A 365 -4.04 -17.30 -3.71
C ASP A 365 -3.41 -17.81 -2.39
N ALA A 366 -2.17 -17.39 -2.08
CA ALA A 366 -1.48 -17.77 -0.84
C ALA A 366 -1.94 -16.99 0.41
N THR A 367 -2.40 -15.76 0.24
CA THR A 367 -2.62 -14.83 1.36
C THR A 367 -4.08 -14.46 1.64
N ASN A 368 -4.98 -14.59 0.66
CA ASN A 368 -6.35 -14.07 0.75
C ASN A 368 -7.17 -14.71 1.87
N SER A 369 -6.95 -16.00 2.17
CA SER A 369 -7.60 -16.63 3.33
C SER A 369 -7.11 -16.04 4.66
N GLN A 370 -5.84 -15.65 4.72
CA GLN A 370 -5.15 -15.23 5.95
C GLN A 370 -5.24 -13.71 6.20
N ILE A 371 -5.58 -12.93 5.16
CA ILE A 371 -5.56 -11.47 5.20
C ILE A 371 -6.89 -10.93 4.68
N ASN A 372 -7.60 -10.19 5.53
CA ASN A 372 -8.78 -9.44 5.11
C ASN A 372 -8.38 -8.16 4.37
N TYR A 373 -8.09 -8.29 3.07
CA TYR A 373 -7.69 -7.17 2.22
C TYR A 373 -8.76 -6.08 2.10
N ALA A 374 -10.04 -6.42 2.26
CA ALA A 374 -11.14 -5.45 2.14
C ALA A 374 -11.15 -4.39 3.26
N GLU A 375 -10.35 -4.54 4.32
CA GLU A 375 -10.17 -3.52 5.35
C GLU A 375 -9.20 -2.40 4.96
N TYR A 376 -8.47 -2.56 3.87
CA TYR A 376 -7.43 -1.66 3.43
C TYR A 376 -7.81 -0.95 2.13
N GLU A 377 -7.46 0.33 2.05
CA GLU A 377 -7.68 1.19 0.88
C GLU A 377 -6.50 1.15 -0.09
N ALA A 378 -5.33 0.71 0.39
CA ALA A 378 -4.11 0.50 -0.42
C ALA A 378 -3.32 -0.71 0.10
N VAL A 379 -2.74 -1.51 -0.82
CA VAL A 379 -1.95 -2.71 -0.48
C VAL A 379 -0.63 -2.72 -1.24
N TYR A 380 0.47 -2.91 -0.52
CA TYR A 380 1.82 -2.90 -1.07
C TYR A 380 2.47 -4.26 -0.88
N PHE A 381 2.74 -4.95 -1.98
CA PHE A 381 3.48 -6.22 -2.00
C PHE A 381 4.96 -5.90 -2.20
N LEU A 382 5.75 -5.91 -1.14
CA LEU A 382 7.14 -5.45 -1.18
C LEU A 382 8.11 -6.62 -1.05
N VAL A 383 9.13 -6.64 -1.89
CA VAL A 383 10.17 -7.70 -1.93
C VAL A 383 11.34 -7.35 -1.00
N PRO A 384 12.28 -8.26 -0.72
CA PRO A 384 13.44 -7.96 0.11
C PRO A 384 14.48 -7.12 -0.66
N LYS A 385 15.34 -6.39 0.06
CA LYS A 385 16.43 -5.60 -0.55
C LYS A 385 17.45 -6.46 -1.31
N GLU A 386 17.48 -7.76 -1.04
CA GLU A 386 18.29 -8.74 -1.74
C GLU A 386 17.80 -9.03 -3.17
N MET A 387 16.60 -8.56 -3.56
CA MET A 387 16.03 -8.80 -4.88
C MET A 387 16.96 -8.29 -5.99
N PRO A 388 17.46 -9.16 -6.88
CA PRO A 388 18.32 -8.75 -7.98
C PRO A 388 17.50 -8.12 -9.12
N MET A 389 18.05 -7.07 -9.74
CA MET A 389 17.48 -6.49 -10.97
C MET A 389 17.24 -7.55 -12.07
N ALA A 390 18.10 -8.57 -12.14
CA ALA A 390 18.01 -9.64 -13.14
C ALA A 390 16.87 -10.66 -12.91
N LEU A 391 16.15 -10.57 -11.78
CA LEU A 391 15.03 -11.48 -11.47
C LEU A 391 13.69 -10.76 -11.42
N MET A 392 13.65 -9.61 -10.73
CA MET A 392 12.48 -8.75 -10.67
C MET A 392 12.93 -7.29 -10.62
N GLY A 393 13.23 -6.74 -11.79
CA GLY A 393 13.84 -5.42 -11.90
C GLY A 393 12.90 -4.30 -11.52
N TRP A 394 11.62 -4.40 -11.90
CA TRP A 394 10.71 -3.26 -11.89
C TRP A 394 9.38 -3.60 -11.23
N GLY A 395 8.89 -2.69 -10.40
CA GLY A 395 7.66 -2.85 -9.66
C GLY A 395 6.59 -1.82 -10.06
N PRO A 396 5.45 -2.21 -10.67
CA PRO A 396 4.42 -1.26 -11.03
C PRO A 396 3.39 -1.04 -9.91
N ALA A 397 2.76 0.13 -9.93
CA ALA A 397 1.52 0.40 -9.23
C ALA A 397 0.44 -0.65 -9.52
N ILE A 398 -0.48 -0.80 -8.57
CA ILE A 398 -1.71 -1.57 -8.72
C ILE A 398 -2.81 -0.57 -9.04
N THR A 399 -3.18 -0.50 -10.32
CA THR A 399 -4.29 0.35 -10.79
C THR A 399 -5.45 -0.48 -11.37
N ALA A 400 -5.21 -1.75 -11.68
CA ALA A 400 -6.23 -2.71 -12.12
C ALA A 400 -6.85 -3.48 -10.93
N PRO A 401 -8.09 -3.97 -11.07
CA PRO A 401 -8.76 -4.70 -10.00
C PRO A 401 -8.30 -6.14 -9.89
N TYR A 402 -7.94 -6.54 -8.66
CA TYR A 402 -7.64 -7.91 -8.28
C TYR A 402 -8.65 -8.38 -7.24
N GLN A 403 -9.37 -9.45 -7.54
CA GLN A 403 -10.40 -10.00 -6.67
C GLN A 403 -9.80 -10.57 -5.38
N VAL A 404 -10.44 -10.26 -4.26
CA VAL A 404 -10.12 -10.76 -2.92
C VAL A 404 -11.41 -11.06 -2.18
N ASP A 405 -11.30 -11.70 -1.02
CA ASP A 405 -12.48 -11.95 -0.17
C ASP A 405 -13.11 -10.61 0.23
N GLY A 406 -14.41 -10.49 -0.05
CA GLY A 406 -15.19 -9.29 0.24
C GLY A 406 -14.90 -8.05 -0.63
N GLY A 407 -14.13 -8.17 -1.71
CA GLY A 407 -13.94 -7.04 -2.62
C GLY A 407 -12.81 -7.17 -3.64
N TYR A 408 -12.10 -6.06 -3.86
CA TYR A 408 -10.98 -5.97 -4.80
C TYR A 408 -9.89 -5.09 -4.22
N ILE A 409 -8.63 -5.46 -4.48
CA ILE A 409 -7.48 -4.56 -4.38
C ILE A 409 -7.35 -3.84 -5.72
N ILE A 410 -7.32 -2.51 -5.68
CA ILE A 410 -7.23 -1.65 -6.87
C ILE A 410 -6.22 -0.53 -6.71
N ASN A 411 -5.61 -0.39 -5.54
CA ASN A 411 -4.72 0.71 -5.16
C ASN A 411 -3.53 0.14 -4.39
N GLY A 412 -2.33 0.64 -4.69
CA GLY A 412 -1.09 0.24 -4.03
C GLY A 412 -0.01 -0.07 -5.04
N ALA A 413 0.93 -0.96 -4.71
CA ALA A 413 2.06 -1.27 -5.58
C ALA A 413 2.57 -2.69 -5.41
N THR A 414 3.31 -3.15 -6.41
CA THR A 414 4.09 -4.37 -6.35
C THR A 414 5.56 -3.99 -6.52
N GLY A 415 6.37 -4.18 -5.49
CA GLY A 415 7.77 -3.76 -5.47
C GLY A 415 8.71 -4.67 -6.25
N GLY A 416 9.65 -4.07 -6.96
CA GLY A 416 10.79 -4.74 -7.59
C GLY A 416 12.12 -4.31 -6.96
N ALA A 417 13.22 -4.67 -7.60
CA ALA A 417 14.57 -4.27 -7.20
C ALA A 417 14.87 -2.78 -7.44
N ASP A 418 14.16 -2.15 -8.39
CA ASP A 418 14.16 -0.70 -8.68
C ASP A 418 13.94 0.16 -7.44
N MET A 419 13.11 -0.32 -6.51
CA MET A 419 12.90 0.28 -5.19
C MET A 419 14.23 0.65 -4.51
N TYR A 420 15.22 -0.23 -4.58
CA TYR A 420 16.48 -0.12 -3.87
C TYR A 420 17.61 0.43 -4.73
N PHE A 421 17.47 0.32 -6.06
CA PHE A 421 18.53 0.62 -7.01
C PHE A 421 19.11 2.02 -6.78
N ASN A 422 18.27 3.05 -6.78
CA ASN A 422 18.75 4.42 -6.67
C ASN A 422 19.33 4.77 -5.29
N GLU A 423 18.83 4.14 -4.22
CA GLU A 423 19.39 4.32 -2.88
C GLU A 423 20.79 3.71 -2.76
N GLN A 424 21.00 2.54 -3.38
CA GLN A 424 22.32 1.92 -3.49
C GLN A 424 23.30 2.75 -4.33
N HIS A 425 22.79 3.62 -5.21
CA HIS A 425 23.57 4.55 -6.04
C HIS A 425 23.62 5.99 -5.46
N GLY A 426 23.31 6.15 -4.18
CA GLY A 426 23.59 7.39 -3.43
C GLY A 426 22.42 8.38 -3.35
N ILE A 427 21.27 8.07 -3.93
CA ILE A 427 20.06 8.90 -3.80
C ILE A 427 19.37 8.57 -2.48
N LYS A 428 19.56 9.44 -1.48
CA LYS A 428 19.01 9.21 -0.13
C LYS A 428 17.50 9.14 -0.15
N GLY A 429 16.93 8.13 0.52
CA GLY A 429 15.49 7.95 0.62
C GLY A 429 14.79 7.58 -0.70
N ALA A 430 15.54 7.12 -1.72
CA ALA A 430 14.93 6.73 -2.99
C ALA A 430 13.87 5.63 -2.82
N THR A 431 14.06 4.72 -1.86
CA THR A 431 13.11 3.63 -1.59
C THR A 431 11.73 4.12 -1.18
N TRP A 432 11.65 5.09 -0.25
CA TRP A 432 10.34 5.65 0.13
C TRP A 432 9.76 6.53 -0.97
N LYS A 433 10.60 7.25 -1.71
CA LYS A 433 10.16 8.09 -2.84
C LYS A 433 9.57 7.27 -3.97
N TRP A 434 10.14 6.10 -4.27
CA TRP A 434 9.54 5.13 -5.18
C TRP A 434 8.15 4.73 -4.70
N MET A 435 8.01 4.34 -3.43
CA MET A 435 6.70 3.90 -2.91
C MET A 435 5.70 5.05 -2.91
N ALA A 436 6.14 6.28 -2.66
CA ALA A 436 5.31 7.47 -2.75
C ALA A 436 4.87 7.77 -4.20
N HIS A 437 5.75 7.55 -5.18
CA HIS A 437 5.45 7.69 -6.61
C HIS A 437 4.36 6.70 -7.04
N GLU A 438 4.53 5.41 -6.73
CA GLU A 438 3.51 4.39 -7.03
C GLU A 438 2.18 4.68 -6.30
N THR A 439 2.27 5.27 -5.10
CA THR A 439 1.08 5.73 -4.37
C THR A 439 0.40 6.92 -5.06
N GLY A 440 1.14 7.77 -5.77
CA GLY A 440 0.59 8.83 -6.61
C GLY A 440 -0.33 8.30 -7.71
N HIS A 441 0.03 7.20 -8.35
CA HIS A 441 -0.87 6.47 -9.25
C HIS A 441 -2.11 5.92 -8.52
N ALA A 442 -1.95 5.44 -7.29
CA ALA A 442 -3.08 5.03 -6.46
C ALA A 442 -3.99 6.22 -6.04
N PHE A 443 -3.51 7.46 -6.12
CA PHE A 443 -4.29 8.70 -6.04
C PHE A 443 -4.89 9.13 -7.39
N GLY A 444 -4.52 8.50 -8.50
CA GLY A 444 -5.04 8.75 -9.83
C GLY A 444 -4.20 9.67 -10.71
N TRP A 445 -2.97 9.99 -10.33
CA TRP A 445 -2.07 10.87 -11.09
C TRP A 445 -1.30 10.13 -12.18
N TYR A 446 -0.99 10.83 -13.27
CA TYR A 446 -0.14 10.32 -14.32
C TYR A 446 1.35 10.44 -13.99
N ASP A 447 2.17 9.66 -14.70
CA ASP A 447 3.55 10.02 -14.92
C ASP A 447 3.62 11.32 -15.73
N GLU A 448 4.49 12.22 -15.28
CA GLU A 448 4.62 13.59 -15.81
C GLU A 448 5.79 13.74 -16.78
N ASP A 449 6.21 12.63 -17.37
CA ASP A 449 7.17 12.55 -18.47
C ASP A 449 6.53 11.96 -19.74
N TYR A 450 7.32 11.91 -20.82
CA TYR A 450 6.92 11.24 -22.05
C TYR A 450 7.63 9.89 -22.17
N GLN A 451 6.86 8.81 -21.99
CA GLN A 451 7.30 7.42 -22.14
C GLN A 451 8.58 7.05 -21.37
N HIS A 452 8.92 7.75 -20.29
CA HIS A 452 10.24 7.66 -19.62
C HIS A 452 11.45 7.90 -20.53
N GLN A 453 11.24 8.50 -21.70
CA GLN A 453 12.28 8.79 -22.69
C GLN A 453 12.73 10.24 -22.64
N SER A 454 11.81 11.15 -22.33
CA SER A 454 12.09 12.58 -22.26
C SER A 454 11.22 13.28 -21.23
N ALA A 455 11.80 14.27 -20.57
CA ALA A 455 11.05 15.10 -19.63
C ALA A 455 10.03 15.98 -20.36
N SER A 456 8.81 16.09 -19.81
CA SER A 456 7.79 17.03 -20.29
C SER A 456 7.48 18.10 -19.22
N LEU A 457 7.12 17.72 -18.00
CA LEU A 457 7.09 18.65 -16.86
C LEU A 457 8.53 19.01 -16.43
N GLY A 458 9.50 18.13 -16.68
CA GLY A 458 10.83 18.30 -16.10
C GLY A 458 10.90 17.75 -14.69
N ASN A 459 12.09 17.75 -14.10
CA ASN A 459 12.32 17.27 -12.75
C ASN A 459 11.75 18.27 -11.72
N TRP A 460 10.43 18.42 -11.67
CA TRP A 460 9.67 19.42 -10.90
C TRP A 460 8.55 18.80 -10.05
N GLY A 461 8.56 17.49 -9.84
CA GLY A 461 7.57 16.78 -9.04
C GLY A 461 7.94 15.31 -8.84
N LEU A 462 7.35 14.67 -7.84
CA LEU A 462 7.59 13.25 -7.55
C LEU A 462 7.10 12.34 -8.68
N MET A 463 6.00 12.70 -9.33
CA MET A 463 5.45 11.98 -10.48
C MET A 463 6.21 12.20 -11.79
N SER A 464 7.18 13.12 -11.82
CA SER A 464 8.11 13.25 -12.94
C SER A 464 9.48 12.62 -12.64
N GLN A 465 10.00 12.79 -11.42
CA GLN A 465 11.32 12.28 -11.07
C GLN A 465 11.40 11.94 -9.57
N SER A 466 11.10 10.68 -9.23
CA SER A 466 11.16 10.20 -7.84
C SER A 466 12.58 9.82 -7.37
N TRP A 467 13.54 9.73 -8.29
CA TRP A 467 14.92 9.31 -8.02
C TRP A 467 15.89 10.47 -7.85
N THR A 468 15.42 11.59 -7.29
CA THR A 468 16.26 12.78 -7.04
C THR A 468 16.28 13.22 -5.57
N ASN A 469 17.33 13.93 -5.17
CA ASN A 469 17.40 14.71 -3.93
C ASN A 469 17.30 16.22 -4.16
N ASP A 470 16.89 16.63 -5.37
CA ASP A 470 16.61 18.02 -5.72
C ASP A 470 15.15 18.35 -5.34
N VAL A 471 14.23 18.45 -6.30
CA VAL A 471 12.83 18.85 -6.06
C VAL A 471 11.85 17.71 -6.31
N ILE A 472 10.88 17.53 -5.40
CA ILE A 472 9.87 16.45 -5.43
C ILE A 472 8.49 16.90 -4.92
N GLU A 473 8.33 18.18 -4.54
CA GLU A 473 7.05 18.79 -4.18
C GLU A 473 6.04 18.60 -5.33
N GLN A 474 4.87 17.99 -5.06
CA GLN A 474 3.86 17.75 -6.10
C GLN A 474 3.25 19.07 -6.58
N ASN A 475 3.02 19.18 -7.89
CA ASN A 475 2.57 20.39 -8.56
C ASN A 475 1.15 20.82 -8.15
N ALA A 476 0.82 22.09 -8.41
CA ALA A 476 -0.43 22.72 -8.02
C ALA A 476 -1.65 22.15 -8.76
N TRP A 477 -1.52 21.74 -10.03
CA TRP A 477 -2.63 21.13 -10.78
C TRP A 477 -3.12 19.86 -10.11
N ASP A 478 -2.19 18.96 -9.77
CA ASP A 478 -2.52 17.70 -9.13
C ASP A 478 -3.07 17.88 -7.71
N ARG A 479 -2.54 18.84 -6.95
CA ARG A 479 -3.12 19.21 -5.64
C ARG A 479 -4.53 19.78 -5.77
N TYR A 480 -4.80 20.55 -6.82
CA TYR A 480 -6.13 21.09 -7.09
C TYR A 480 -7.10 19.99 -7.52
N LEU A 481 -6.67 19.05 -8.36
CA LEU A 481 -7.45 17.86 -8.74
C LEU A 481 -7.80 16.99 -7.52
N GLN A 482 -6.91 16.92 -6.53
CA GLN A 482 -7.19 16.24 -5.26
C GLN A 482 -8.08 17.04 -4.29
N GLY A 483 -8.27 18.35 -4.53
CA GLY A 483 -8.91 19.27 -3.61
C GLY A 483 -8.06 19.61 -2.37
N TRP A 484 -6.74 19.40 -2.44
CA TRP A 484 -5.81 19.83 -1.41
C TRP A 484 -5.45 21.30 -1.53
N LEU A 485 -5.43 21.79 -2.77
CA LEU A 485 -5.46 23.22 -3.06
C LEU A 485 -6.92 23.66 -3.18
N GLU A 486 -7.37 24.53 -2.29
CA GLU A 486 -8.76 25.00 -2.31
C GLU A 486 -9.02 25.99 -3.46
N GLU A 487 -10.27 26.09 -3.90
CA GLU A 487 -10.67 27.04 -4.95
C GLU A 487 -10.26 28.48 -4.63
N SER A 488 -10.36 28.89 -3.37
CA SER A 488 -9.95 30.22 -2.88
C SER A 488 -8.43 30.48 -3.03
N GLN A 489 -7.64 29.42 -3.13
CA GLN A 489 -6.19 29.50 -3.30
C GLN A 489 -5.75 29.43 -4.77
N VAL A 490 -6.70 29.23 -5.69
CA VAL A 490 -6.48 29.24 -7.13
C VAL A 490 -7.00 30.55 -7.71
N GLY A 491 -6.08 31.39 -8.18
CA GLY A 491 -6.41 32.56 -8.98
C GLY A 491 -6.89 32.13 -10.36
N CYS A 492 -8.16 31.77 -10.50
CA CYS A 492 -8.72 31.34 -11.78
C CYS A 492 -9.11 32.54 -12.65
N THR A 493 -8.59 32.64 -13.88
CA THR A 493 -8.92 33.72 -14.80
C THR A 493 -9.05 33.22 -16.24
N SER A 494 -9.99 33.74 -17.01
CA SER A 494 -10.15 33.39 -18.43
C SER A 494 -9.27 34.25 -19.33
N LYS A 495 -8.85 33.71 -20.48
CA LYS A 495 -8.14 34.48 -21.51
C LYS A 495 -8.89 35.76 -21.90
N SER A 496 -10.21 35.67 -22.15
CA SER A 496 -11.03 36.85 -22.52
C SER A 496 -11.03 37.97 -21.48
N SER A 497 -10.81 37.65 -20.19
CA SER A 497 -10.76 38.65 -19.11
C SER A 497 -9.39 39.33 -18.95
N LEU A 498 -8.40 38.96 -19.77
CA LEU A 498 -7.01 39.42 -19.69
C LEU A 498 -6.65 40.46 -20.76
N ALA A 499 -7.64 41.04 -21.46
CA ALA A 499 -7.42 42.16 -22.38
C ALA A 499 -6.74 43.36 -21.70
N THR A 500 -6.99 43.54 -20.40
CA THR A 500 -6.20 44.41 -19.51
C THR A 500 -5.39 43.53 -18.57
N ALA A 501 -4.15 43.95 -18.30
CA ALA A 501 -3.26 43.21 -17.43
C ALA A 501 -3.84 43.07 -16.01
N LYS A 502 -3.83 41.85 -15.47
CA LYS A 502 -4.20 41.54 -14.08
C LYS A 502 -2.96 41.17 -13.30
N VAL A 503 -2.91 41.59 -12.04
CA VAL A 503 -1.80 41.30 -11.13
C VAL A 503 -2.25 40.25 -10.11
N PHE A 504 -1.39 39.26 -9.88
CA PHE A 504 -1.60 38.21 -8.89
C PHE A 504 -0.33 38.05 -8.05
N THR A 505 -0.51 37.73 -6.76
CA THR A 505 0.59 37.29 -5.91
C THR A 505 0.40 35.80 -5.63
N ILE A 506 1.40 35.00 -5.97
CA ILE A 506 1.43 33.56 -5.85
C ILE A 506 2.40 33.24 -4.72
N ASN A 507 1.88 32.75 -3.60
CA ASN A 507 2.70 32.31 -2.47
C ASN A 507 3.31 30.94 -2.77
N ALA A 508 4.48 30.66 -2.20
CA ALA A 508 5.18 29.41 -2.34
C ALA A 508 4.24 28.22 -2.04
N LEU A 509 4.25 27.24 -2.94
CA LEU A 509 3.37 26.08 -2.88
C LEU A 509 3.55 25.26 -1.59
N SER A 510 4.76 25.26 -1.04
CA SER A 510 5.12 24.54 0.19
C SER A 510 4.49 25.12 1.47
N LEU A 511 4.09 26.39 1.46
CA LEU A 511 3.56 27.04 2.66
C LEU A 511 2.12 26.58 2.93
N ASN A 512 1.87 26.00 4.10
CA ASN A 512 0.51 25.68 4.56
C ASN A 512 -0.16 26.93 5.17
N ASN A 513 -0.78 27.74 4.31
CA ASN A 513 -1.62 28.88 4.71
C ASN A 513 -2.76 29.04 3.71
N GLY A 514 -3.73 29.92 4.00
CA GLY A 514 -4.89 30.17 3.14
C GLY A 514 -4.64 31.11 1.96
N GLU A 515 -3.40 31.53 1.71
CA GLU A 515 -3.06 32.47 0.64
C GLU A 515 -3.13 31.80 -0.73
N GLN A 516 -3.25 32.61 -1.79
CA GLN A 516 -3.23 32.13 -3.18
C GLN A 516 -1.89 31.43 -3.52
N LYS A 517 -1.96 30.21 -4.08
CA LYS A 517 -0.80 29.34 -4.38
C LYS A 517 -0.56 29.09 -5.86
N ALA A 518 -1.58 29.31 -6.68
CA ALA A 518 -1.48 29.13 -8.11
C ALA A 518 -2.37 30.13 -8.84
N VAL A 519 -2.00 30.42 -10.07
CA VAL A 519 -2.90 31.03 -11.06
C VAL A 519 -3.10 30.04 -12.18
N MET A 520 -4.36 29.84 -12.58
CA MET A 520 -4.74 28.88 -13.61
C MET A 520 -5.57 29.58 -14.68
N ILE A 521 -5.26 29.29 -15.95
CA ILE A 521 -5.83 29.99 -17.10
C ILE A 521 -6.24 28.95 -18.16
N PRO A 522 -7.54 28.67 -18.33
CA PRO A 522 -8.00 27.85 -19.44
C PRO A 522 -7.59 28.47 -20.78
N LEU A 523 -6.79 27.75 -21.54
CA LEU A 523 -6.36 28.13 -22.90
C LEU A 523 -7.37 27.62 -23.94
N SER A 524 -7.99 26.47 -23.67
CA SER A 524 -9.10 25.88 -24.42
C SER A 524 -10.03 25.12 -23.45
N ASN A 525 -10.99 24.36 -23.97
CA ASN A 525 -11.81 23.43 -23.19
C ASN A 525 -11.03 22.19 -22.69
N SER A 526 -9.81 21.98 -23.18
CA SER A 526 -8.99 20.80 -22.88
C SER A 526 -7.58 21.13 -22.42
N LYS A 527 -7.15 22.39 -22.46
CA LYS A 527 -5.77 22.78 -22.14
C LYS A 527 -5.77 23.96 -21.18
N ILE A 528 -4.97 23.86 -20.12
CA ILE A 528 -4.85 24.90 -19.09
C ILE A 528 -3.39 25.30 -18.91
N LEU A 529 -3.14 26.58 -18.66
CA LEU A 529 -1.85 27.11 -18.22
C LEU A 529 -1.87 27.25 -16.71
N VAL A 530 -0.83 26.76 -16.04
CA VAL A 530 -0.67 26.79 -14.59
C VAL A 530 0.60 27.53 -14.25
N ALA A 531 0.52 28.43 -13.28
CA ALA A 531 1.66 29.14 -12.71
C ALA A 531 1.69 28.91 -11.19
N GLU A 532 2.82 28.44 -10.68
CA GLU A 532 3.05 28.15 -9.25
C GLU A 532 4.41 28.68 -8.79
N SER A 533 4.50 29.14 -7.55
CA SER A 533 5.76 29.65 -6.97
C SER A 533 6.50 28.51 -6.26
N ARG A 534 7.73 28.22 -6.68
CA ARG A 534 8.59 27.16 -6.14
C ARG A 534 9.76 27.77 -5.38
N ARG A 535 9.93 27.34 -4.13
CA ARG A 535 10.90 27.83 -3.15
C ARG A 535 11.42 26.68 -2.31
N ALA A 536 12.62 26.81 -1.76
CA ALA A 536 13.22 25.79 -0.91
C ALA A 536 12.26 25.38 0.22
N SER A 537 12.12 24.08 0.41
CA SER A 537 11.24 23.48 1.40
C SER A 537 11.87 22.19 1.97
N THR A 538 11.13 21.46 2.79
CA THR A 538 11.54 20.12 3.22
C THR A 538 11.53 19.10 2.09
N LEU A 539 10.81 19.38 1.00
CA LEU A 539 10.67 18.52 -0.17
C LEU A 539 11.47 19.03 -1.38
N ASP A 540 11.64 20.35 -1.49
CA ASP A 540 12.36 20.96 -2.61
C ASP A 540 13.72 21.51 -2.19
N ASN A 541 14.77 20.89 -2.70
CA ASN A 541 16.16 21.31 -2.58
C ASN A 541 16.68 21.83 -3.93
N PHE A 542 17.06 23.10 -3.96
CA PHE A 542 17.49 23.83 -5.16
C PHE A 542 19.01 23.83 -5.36
N GLY A 543 19.70 22.76 -4.97
CA GLY A 543 21.15 22.64 -5.17
C GLY A 543 21.55 22.65 -6.65
N ARG A 544 20.70 22.08 -7.53
CA ARG A 544 20.89 22.02 -9.00
C ARG A 544 19.72 22.63 -9.78
N THR A 545 18.53 22.64 -9.19
CA THR A 545 17.34 23.34 -9.67
C THR A 545 17.37 24.80 -9.23
N LYS A 546 16.62 25.71 -9.85
CA LYS A 546 16.55 27.13 -9.42
C LYS A 546 15.13 27.53 -9.02
N GLU A 547 15.00 28.22 -7.89
CA GLU A 547 13.73 28.79 -7.43
C GLU A 547 13.14 29.80 -8.43
N GLY A 548 11.83 29.99 -8.35
CA GLY A 548 11.10 30.99 -9.13
C GLY A 548 9.65 30.57 -9.38
N LEU A 549 9.04 31.22 -10.37
CA LEU A 549 7.71 30.86 -10.84
C LEU A 549 7.81 29.76 -11.90
N LEU A 550 7.37 28.55 -11.57
CA LEU A 550 7.22 27.48 -12.55
C LEU A 550 5.92 27.70 -13.33
N VAL A 551 6.01 27.68 -14.67
CA VAL A 551 4.87 27.81 -15.57
C VAL A 551 4.83 26.59 -16.47
N TYR A 552 3.68 25.93 -16.57
CA TYR A 552 3.49 24.74 -17.39
C TYR A 552 2.06 24.65 -17.90
N THR A 553 1.84 23.89 -18.96
CA THR A 553 0.49 23.55 -19.44
C THR A 553 0.12 22.13 -19.05
N VAL A 554 -1.17 21.88 -18.84
CA VAL A 554 -1.73 20.52 -18.72
C VAL A 554 -2.80 20.32 -19.79
N ASP A 555 -2.76 19.19 -20.50
CA ASP A 555 -3.70 18.82 -21.55
C ASP A 555 -4.58 17.62 -21.15
N MET A 556 -5.89 17.85 -21.07
CA MET A 556 -6.90 16.88 -20.67
C MET A 556 -7.15 15.79 -21.71
N THR A 557 -6.53 15.89 -22.90
CA THR A 557 -6.59 14.93 -24.00
C THR A 557 -5.34 14.06 -24.11
N ILE A 558 -4.39 14.19 -23.18
CA ILE A 558 -3.16 13.41 -23.17
C ILE A 558 -3.13 12.55 -21.91
N GLY A 559 -3.07 11.24 -22.10
CA GLY A 559 -3.10 10.26 -21.02
C GLY A 559 -1.73 9.98 -20.40
N GLN A 560 -1.72 8.96 -19.54
CA GLN A 560 -0.53 8.38 -18.90
C GLN A 560 0.65 8.23 -19.89
N LEU A 561 1.83 8.69 -19.48
CA LEU A 561 3.09 8.68 -20.26
C LEU A 561 3.03 9.42 -21.61
N GLY A 562 1.97 10.19 -21.88
CA GLY A 562 1.79 10.96 -23.10
C GLY A 562 2.47 12.33 -23.07
N GLY A 563 3.07 12.74 -21.95
CA GLY A 563 3.69 14.06 -21.80
C GLY A 563 2.67 15.21 -21.73
N GLY A 564 1.52 14.97 -21.09
CA GLY A 564 0.41 15.95 -21.02
C GLY A 564 0.72 17.20 -20.20
N TYR A 565 1.78 17.16 -19.39
CA TYR A 565 2.30 18.27 -18.59
C TYR A 565 3.55 18.81 -19.27
N VAL A 566 3.56 20.08 -19.66
CA VAL A 566 4.66 20.67 -20.45
C VAL A 566 5.15 21.96 -19.82
N THR A 567 6.41 21.98 -19.38
CA THR A 567 7.03 23.15 -18.76
C THR A 567 7.43 24.21 -19.78
N ILE A 568 7.10 25.46 -19.45
CA ILE A 568 7.47 26.64 -20.22
C ILE A 568 8.79 27.18 -19.69
N ARG A 569 9.77 27.28 -20.58
CA ARG A 569 11.11 27.76 -20.25
C ARG A 569 11.13 29.28 -20.06
N ARG A 570 11.80 29.76 -19.01
CA ARG A 570 12.28 31.15 -18.96
C ARG A 570 13.21 31.48 -20.14
N PRO A 571 13.32 32.76 -20.53
CA PRO A 571 14.33 33.20 -21.49
C PRO A 571 15.75 32.74 -21.11
N GLY A 572 16.43 32.07 -22.04
CA GLY A 572 17.78 31.54 -21.86
C GLY A 572 17.91 30.24 -21.06
N SER A 573 16.79 29.58 -20.67
CA SER A 573 16.84 28.23 -20.10
C SER A 573 17.24 27.20 -21.16
N THR A 574 18.13 26.28 -20.79
CA THR A 574 18.70 25.27 -21.70
C THR A 574 18.76 23.86 -21.12
N SER A 575 18.50 23.65 -19.83
CA SER A 575 18.56 22.32 -19.22
C SER A 575 17.53 21.39 -19.84
N PRO A 576 17.91 20.21 -20.38
CA PRO A 576 16.97 19.28 -21.00
C PRO A 576 15.89 18.80 -20.02
N GLU A 577 16.19 18.72 -18.73
CA GLU A 577 15.28 18.32 -17.64
C GLU A 577 14.52 19.52 -17.01
N PHE A 578 14.63 20.70 -17.61
CA PHE A 578 13.96 21.94 -17.20
C PHE A 578 14.35 22.45 -15.80
N LEU A 579 15.49 22.03 -15.26
CA LEU A 579 15.96 22.43 -13.91
C LEU A 579 16.14 23.95 -13.74
N ASP A 580 16.33 24.66 -14.86
CA ASP A 580 16.52 26.12 -14.92
C ASP A 580 15.33 26.88 -15.50
N ALA A 581 14.16 26.24 -15.63
CA ALA A 581 13.01 26.79 -16.35
C ALA A 581 12.20 27.84 -15.57
N ALA A 582 12.19 27.79 -14.24
CA ALA A 582 11.38 28.68 -13.40
C ALA A 582 11.71 30.17 -13.64
N LEU A 583 10.69 30.97 -13.93
CA LEU A 583 10.82 32.41 -14.22
C LEU A 583 11.32 33.16 -12.98
N ARG A 584 12.18 34.14 -13.20
CA ARG A 584 12.71 35.05 -12.18
C ARG A 584 12.12 36.44 -12.37
N GLN A 585 12.30 37.30 -11.37
CA GLN A 585 11.91 38.70 -11.48
C GLN A 585 12.46 39.35 -12.77
N GLY A 586 11.57 39.96 -13.55
CA GLY A 586 11.85 40.56 -14.85
C GLY A 586 11.67 39.62 -16.04
N ASP A 587 11.62 38.30 -15.84
CA ASP A 587 11.36 37.35 -16.92
C ASP A 587 9.90 37.45 -17.38
N SER A 588 9.70 37.19 -18.67
CA SER A 588 8.39 37.14 -19.31
C SER A 588 8.32 36.02 -20.33
N VAL A 589 7.17 35.36 -20.44
CA VAL A 589 6.88 34.30 -21.40
C VAL A 589 5.48 34.48 -21.99
N THR A 590 5.29 34.06 -23.25
CA THR A 590 3.99 34.12 -23.92
C THR A 590 3.62 32.75 -24.49
N ILE A 591 2.42 32.27 -24.14
CA ILE A 591 1.92 30.94 -24.48
C ILE A 591 0.46 31.07 -24.91
N ASP A 592 0.15 30.59 -26.12
CA ASP A 592 -1.20 30.63 -26.70
C ASP A 592 -1.88 32.01 -26.54
N GLY A 593 -1.11 33.09 -26.73
CA GLY A 593 -1.57 34.49 -26.66
C GLY A 593 -1.71 35.07 -25.24
N VAL A 594 -1.32 34.33 -24.20
CA VAL A 594 -1.26 34.80 -22.80
C VAL A 594 0.19 35.11 -22.44
N THR A 595 0.47 36.33 -22.02
CA THR A 595 1.78 36.77 -21.54
C THR A 595 1.79 36.83 -20.02
N ILE A 596 2.76 36.17 -19.39
CA ILE A 596 3.03 36.21 -17.94
C ILE A 596 4.38 36.88 -17.72
N THR A 597 4.42 37.89 -16.86
CA THR A 597 5.65 38.59 -16.47
C THR A 597 5.80 38.58 -14.95
N VAL A 598 6.95 38.15 -14.44
CA VAL A 598 7.25 38.21 -13.00
C VAL A 598 7.71 39.62 -12.66
N THR A 599 6.88 40.38 -11.94
CA THR A 599 7.18 41.78 -11.58
C THR A 599 8.00 41.87 -10.30
N THR A 600 7.79 40.95 -9.37
CA THR A 600 8.49 40.92 -8.07
C THR A 600 8.65 39.48 -7.61
N SER A 601 9.83 39.13 -7.12
CA SER A 601 10.11 37.84 -6.49
C SER A 601 10.60 38.07 -5.07
N THR A 602 9.97 37.41 -4.11
CA THR A 602 10.39 37.40 -2.70
C THR A 602 10.80 35.97 -2.29
N THR A 603 11.29 35.83 -1.06
CA THR A 603 11.61 34.52 -0.46
C THR A 603 10.41 33.57 -0.45
N ASN A 604 9.18 34.08 -0.35
CA ASN A 604 7.98 33.28 -0.13
C ASN A 604 6.91 33.43 -1.21
N SER A 605 7.13 34.26 -2.24
CA SER A 605 6.11 34.52 -3.26
C SER A 605 6.68 35.12 -4.54
N ASP A 606 5.92 34.98 -5.62
CA ASP A 606 6.09 35.70 -6.88
C ASP A 606 4.85 36.56 -7.14
N THR A 607 5.04 37.84 -7.43
CA THR A 607 3.99 38.69 -7.99
C THR A 607 4.15 38.75 -9.50
N ILE A 608 3.06 38.48 -10.21
CA ILE A 608 3.02 38.43 -11.67
C ILE A 608 1.97 39.38 -12.25
N SER A 609 2.26 39.87 -13.44
CA SER A 609 1.31 40.56 -14.32
C SER A 609 0.97 39.64 -15.49
N ILE A 610 -0.31 39.47 -15.76
CA ILE A 610 -0.83 38.58 -16.80
C ILE A 610 -1.71 39.38 -17.74
N SER A 611 -1.49 39.26 -19.05
CA SER A 611 -2.35 39.84 -20.07
C SER A 611 -2.53 38.87 -21.24
N SER A 612 -3.56 39.07 -22.05
CA SER A 612 -3.71 38.39 -23.34
C SER A 612 -4.01 39.40 -24.43
N ARG A 613 -3.44 39.18 -25.61
CA ARG A 613 -3.76 39.96 -26.81
C ARG A 613 -4.45 39.10 -27.85
#